data_AF-A0A6G6X016-F1
#
_entry.id   AF-A0A6G6X016-F1
#
_cell.length_a   1.000
_cell.length_b   1.000
_cell.length_c   1.000
_cell.angle_alpha   90.00
_cell.angle_beta   90.00
_cell.angle_gamma   90.00
#
_symmetry.space_group_name_H-M   'P 1'
#
loop_
_entity.id
_entity.type
_entity.pdbx_description
1 polymer ?
#
loop_
_entity_poly.entity_id
_entity_poly.type
_entity_poly.pdbx_seq_one_letter_code
_entity_poly.pdbx_strand_id
1 'polypeptide(L)'
;MTENFHERIEADEEVKLPSERSFAMVFATVFALIGLIPLLHGGSIRWWSIVIGAVFLIIGLTVPSILRPLNKLWMRFGLLLHRIVNPLVLGLMFWGILVPVGYLIRMFSGKLLASELKDDSYWIRRKPPGPDPESVRNQF
;
A
#
# COMPACT_ATOMS: atom_id res chain seq x y z
N MET A 1 -9.80 29.70 12.10
CA MET A 1 -9.30 29.60 13.48
C MET A 1 -8.82 28.17 13.64
N THR A 2 -7.57 27.90 13.25
CA THR A 2 -6.94 26.57 13.38
C THR A 2 -6.32 26.52 14.77
N GLU A 3 -6.89 25.70 15.66
CA GLU A 3 -6.30 25.46 16.97
C GLU A 3 -4.92 24.83 16.83
N ASN A 4 -3.95 25.32 17.61
CA ASN A 4 -2.60 24.77 17.68
C ASN A 4 -2.65 23.44 18.46
N PHE A 5 -3.00 22.35 17.78
CA PHE A 5 -2.84 21.00 18.32
C PHE A 5 -1.38 20.55 18.19
N HIS A 6 -0.84 19.90 19.23
CA HIS A 6 0.53 19.36 19.22
C HIS A 6 0.70 18.17 18.26
N GLU A 7 -0.40 17.56 17.81
CA GLU A 7 -0.41 16.47 16.83
C GLU A 7 -1.00 16.96 15.51
N ARG A 8 -0.28 16.73 14.39
CA ARG A 8 -0.80 16.99 13.03
C ARG A 8 -1.82 15.90 12.69
N ILE A 9 -3.11 16.18 12.91
CA ILE A 9 -4.21 15.26 12.57
C ILE A 9 -4.48 15.23 11.04
N GLU A 10 -4.04 16.27 10.31
CA GLU A 10 -4.11 16.34 8.86
C GLU A 10 -2.70 16.17 8.26
N ALA A 11 -2.28 14.92 8.07
CA ALA A 11 -1.27 14.62 7.07
C ALA A 11 -1.99 14.51 5.71
N ASP A 12 -2.35 15.66 5.14
CA ASP A 12 -2.75 15.71 3.72
C ASP A 12 -1.48 15.51 2.90
N GLU A 13 -1.06 14.24 2.73
CA GLU A 13 -0.04 13.90 1.76
C GLU A 13 -0.63 14.16 0.37
N GLU A 14 -0.45 15.39 -0.12
CA GLU A 14 -0.74 15.72 -1.51
C GLU A 14 -0.02 14.70 -2.40
N VAL A 15 -0.79 13.85 -3.07
CA VAL A 15 -0.26 12.86 -4.01
C VAL A 15 0.38 13.62 -5.16
N LYS A 16 1.70 13.80 -5.08
CA LYS A 16 2.49 14.45 -6.13
C LYS A 16 2.39 13.61 -7.39
N LEU A 17 1.86 14.22 -8.45
CA LEU A 17 1.84 13.60 -9.76
C LEU A 17 3.27 13.26 -10.19
N PRO A 18 3.54 12.04 -10.69
CA PRO A 18 4.84 11.70 -11.25
C PRO A 18 5.19 12.65 -12.39
N SER A 19 6.49 12.90 -12.59
CA SER A 19 6.93 13.70 -13.74
C SER A 19 6.49 13.05 -15.05
N GLU A 20 6.17 13.86 -16.05
CA GLU A 20 5.75 13.38 -17.37
C GLU A 20 6.86 12.56 -18.06
N ARG A 21 8.12 12.85 -17.75
CA ARG A 21 9.28 12.07 -18.21
C ARG A 21 9.30 10.67 -17.60
N SER A 22 9.06 10.57 -16.29
CA SER A 22 8.96 9.26 -15.62
C SER A 22 7.82 8.43 -16.19
N PHE A 23 6.66 9.07 -16.43
CA PHE A 23 5.53 8.42 -17.10
C PHE A 23 5.93 7.88 -18.49
N ALA A 24 6.58 8.70 -19.32
CA ALA A 24 7.07 8.28 -20.62
C ALA A 24 8.05 7.09 -20.55
N MET A 25 9.01 7.13 -19.62
CA MET A 25 9.98 6.06 -19.42
C MET A 25 9.32 4.74 -19.03
N VAL A 26 8.37 4.77 -18.09
CA VAL A 26 7.63 3.56 -17.68
C VAL A 26 6.90 2.94 -18.87
N PHE A 27 6.15 3.73 -19.65
CA PHE A 27 5.43 3.21 -20.81
C PHE A 27 6.38 2.73 -21.92
N ALA A 28 7.46 3.44 -22.19
CA ALA A 28 8.48 3.01 -23.15
C ALA A 28 9.09 1.65 -22.74
N THR A 29 9.42 1.46 -21.46
CA THR A 29 9.93 0.19 -20.94
C THR A 29 8.90 -0.93 -21.05
N VAL A 30 7.64 -0.69 -20.66
CA VAL A 30 6.56 -1.69 -20.75
C VAL A 30 6.35 -2.12 -22.21
N PHE A 31 6.26 -1.18 -23.15
CA PHE A 31 6.09 -1.50 -24.56
C PHE A 31 7.33 -2.17 -25.18
N ALA A 32 8.54 -1.83 -24.73
CA ALA A 32 9.75 -2.54 -25.13
C ALA A 32 9.73 -4.00 -24.66
N LEU A 33 9.34 -4.25 -23.40
CA LEU A 33 9.19 -5.60 -22.87
C LEU A 33 8.12 -6.39 -23.65
N ILE A 34 6.94 -5.82 -23.89
CA ILE A 34 5.89 -6.47 -24.69
C ILE A 34 6.37 -6.79 -26.11
N GLY A 35 7.20 -5.91 -26.69
CA GLY A 35 7.80 -6.08 -28.01
C GLY A 35 8.85 -7.18 -28.09
N LEU A 36 9.64 -7.35 -27.03
CA LEU A 36 10.83 -8.21 -26.97
C LEU A 36 10.59 -9.56 -26.25
N ILE A 37 9.60 -9.68 -25.37
CA ILE A 37 9.27 -10.95 -24.70
C ILE A 37 9.02 -12.11 -25.68
N PRO A 38 8.33 -11.91 -26.82
CA PRO A 38 8.12 -12.99 -27.79
C PRO A 38 9.43 -13.59 -28.33
N LEU A 39 10.51 -12.81 -28.38
CA LEU A 39 11.83 -13.29 -28.82
C LEU A 39 12.38 -14.41 -27.93
N LEU A 40 12.08 -14.37 -26.63
CA LEU A 40 12.52 -15.39 -25.67
C LEU A 40 11.88 -16.76 -25.92
N HIS A 41 10.75 -16.80 -26.62
CA HIS A 41 10.01 -18.01 -26.93
C HIS A 41 10.08 -18.38 -28.43
N GLY A 42 11.01 -17.78 -29.18
CA GLY A 42 11.16 -17.99 -30.63
C GLY A 42 10.09 -17.32 -31.50
N GLY A 43 9.29 -16.42 -30.94
CA GLY A 43 8.30 -15.62 -31.66
C GLY A 43 8.92 -14.40 -32.36
N SER A 44 8.12 -13.73 -33.20
CA SER A 44 8.53 -12.51 -33.90
C SER A 44 8.41 -11.25 -33.02
N ILE A 45 9.24 -10.24 -33.32
CA ILE A 45 9.16 -8.92 -32.68
C ILE A 45 7.78 -8.32 -32.98
N ARG A 46 7.09 -7.87 -31.92
CA ARG A 46 5.86 -7.09 -32.08
C ARG A 46 6.23 -5.64 -32.41
N TRP A 47 6.51 -5.39 -33.68
CA TRP A 47 6.93 -4.07 -34.18
C TRP A 47 5.99 -2.94 -33.77
N TRP A 48 4.67 -3.19 -33.75
CA TRP A 48 3.70 -2.19 -33.31
C TRP A 48 3.97 -1.71 -31.86
N SER A 49 4.36 -2.62 -30.96
CA SER A 49 4.68 -2.30 -29.57
C SER A 49 5.97 -1.49 -29.47
N ILE A 50 7.00 -1.89 -30.23
CA ILE A 50 8.28 -1.18 -30.29
C ILE A 50 8.11 0.24 -30.82
N VAL A 51 7.31 0.42 -31.88
CA VAL A 51 7.04 1.75 -32.45
C VAL A 51 6.34 2.64 -31.43
N ILE A 52 5.31 2.14 -30.74
CA ILE A 52 4.63 2.90 -29.68
C ILE A 52 5.61 3.26 -28.55
N GLY A 53 6.42 2.30 -28.08
CA GLY A 53 7.42 2.57 -27.05
C GLY A 53 8.43 3.64 -27.46
N ALA A 54 8.90 3.62 -28.71
CA ALA A 54 9.81 4.62 -29.26
C ALA A 54 9.15 6.02 -29.32
N VAL A 55 7.88 6.10 -29.74
CA VAL A 55 7.12 7.36 -29.73
C VAL A 55 7.01 7.93 -28.32
N PHE A 56 6.66 7.11 -27.33
CA PHE A 56 6.61 7.55 -25.93
C PHE A 56 7.97 8.08 -25.45
N LEU A 57 9.06 7.39 -25.79
CA LEU A 57 10.41 7.79 -25.41
C LEU A 57 10.81 9.12 -26.07
N ILE A 58 10.56 9.29 -27.37
CA ILE A 58 10.86 10.51 -28.11
C ILE A 58 10.06 11.69 -27.54
N ILE A 59 8.75 11.54 -27.33
CA ILE A 59 7.90 12.60 -26.76
C ILE A 59 8.35 12.93 -25.33
N GLY A 60 8.69 11.93 -24.52
CA GLY A 60 9.17 12.14 -23.15
C GLY A 60 10.47 12.95 -23.08
N LEU A 61 11.38 12.77 -24.04
CA LEU A 61 12.64 13.50 -24.11
C LEU A 61 12.51 14.90 -24.72
N THR A 62 11.65 15.05 -25.73
CA THR A 62 11.53 16.31 -26.50
C THR A 62 10.47 17.26 -25.92
N VAL A 63 9.23 16.80 -25.79
CA VAL A 63 8.09 17.63 -25.39
C VAL A 63 7.19 16.87 -24.40
N PRO A 64 7.67 16.64 -23.16
CA PRO A 64 6.95 15.85 -22.16
C PRO A 64 5.60 16.47 -21.77
N SER A 65 5.41 17.78 -21.97
CA SER A 65 4.17 18.51 -21.67
C SER A 65 2.94 17.95 -22.40
N ILE A 66 3.11 17.32 -23.57
CA ILE A 66 2.02 16.69 -24.32
C ILE A 66 1.45 15.47 -23.58
N LEU A 67 2.28 14.77 -22.81
CA LEU A 67 1.87 13.60 -22.02
C LEU A 67 1.18 13.98 -20.71
N ARG A 68 1.15 15.26 -20.33
CA ARG A 68 0.55 15.74 -19.07
C ARG A 68 -0.92 15.35 -18.87
N PRO A 69 -1.86 15.57 -19.83
CA PRO A 69 -3.24 15.15 -19.65
C PRO A 69 -3.37 13.62 -19.52
N LEU A 70 -2.56 12.87 -20.27
CA LEU A 70 -2.56 11.41 -20.23
C LEU A 70 -2.02 10.89 -18.89
N ASN A 71 -0.92 11.46 -18.39
CA ASN A 71 -0.35 11.16 -17.08
C ASN A 71 -1.38 11.43 -15.97
N LYS A 72 -2.06 12.57 -16.00
CA LYS A 72 -3.12 12.89 -15.02
C LYS A 72 -4.28 11.89 -15.07
N LEU A 73 -4.71 11.48 -16.26
CA LEU A 73 -5.78 10.50 -16.41
C LEU A 73 -5.36 9.12 -15.91
N TRP A 74 -4.15 8.69 -16.25
CA TRP A 74 -3.56 7.44 -15.77
C TRP A 74 -3.45 7.42 -14.25
N MET A 75 -3.01 8.52 -13.63
CA MET A 75 -2.93 8.60 -12.17
C MET A 75 -4.30 8.53 -11.50
N ARG A 76 -5.32 9.20 -12.06
CA ARG A 76 -6.70 9.07 -11.56
C ARG A 76 -7.23 7.65 -11.69
N PHE A 77 -6.92 6.98 -12.80
CA PHE A 77 -7.26 5.57 -12.99
C PHE A 77 -6.55 4.69 -11.96
N GLY A 78 -5.26 4.92 -11.71
CA GLY A 78 -4.48 4.22 -10.69
C GLY A 78 -5.06 4.40 -9.29
N LEU A 79 -5.50 5.61 -8.93
CA LEU A 79 -6.17 5.90 -7.66
C LEU A 79 -7.53 5.19 -7.55
N LEU A 80 -8.32 5.18 -8.63
CA LEU A 80 -9.59 4.46 -8.66
C LEU A 80 -9.37 2.95 -8.50
N LEU A 81 -8.37 2.40 -9.20
CA LEU A 81 -8.00 1.01 -9.09
C LEU A 81 -7.52 0.69 -7.68
N HIS A 82 -6.67 1.54 -7.08
CA HIS A 82 -6.22 1.39 -5.70
C HIS A 82 -7.39 1.35 -4.71
N ARG A 83 -8.41 2.21 -4.89
CA ARG A 83 -9.62 2.19 -4.05
C ARG A 83 -10.36 0.86 -4.08
N ILE A 84 -10.25 0.10 -5.17
CA ILE A 84 -10.88 -1.23 -5.32
C ILE A 84 -9.93 -2.33 -4.84
N VAL A 85 -8.67 -2.28 -5.26
CA VAL A 85 -7.66 -3.29 -4.96
C VAL A 85 -7.30 -3.30 -3.47
N ASN A 86 -7.20 -2.14 -2.84
CA ASN A 86 -6.85 -2.05 -1.41
C ASN A 86 -7.81 -2.83 -0.50
N PRO A 87 -9.15 -2.59 -0.52
CA PRO A 87 -10.08 -3.39 0.27
C PRO A 87 -10.14 -4.85 -0.18
N LEU A 88 -9.92 -5.15 -1.46
CA LEU A 88 -9.91 -6.52 -1.95
C LEU A 88 -8.71 -7.31 -1.41
N VAL A 89 -7.52 -6.73 -1.45
CA VAL A 89 -6.30 -7.32 -0.87
C VAL A 89 -6.45 -7.44 0.64
N LEU A 90 -6.92 -6.39 1.32
CA LEU A 90 -7.14 -6.42 2.76
C LEU A 90 -8.18 -7.47 3.16
N GLY A 91 -9.26 -7.60 2.40
CA GLY A 91 -10.28 -8.63 2.58
C GLY A 91 -9.72 -10.04 2.36
N LEU A 92 -8.91 -10.23 1.32
CA LEU A 92 -8.25 -11.51 1.06
C LEU A 92 -7.26 -11.86 2.17
N MET A 93 -6.47 -10.91 2.66
CA MET A 93 -5.59 -11.11 3.81
C MET A 93 -6.39 -11.43 5.08
N PHE A 94 -7.51 -10.75 5.30
CA PHE A 94 -8.36 -11.00 6.45
C PHE A 94 -8.91 -12.43 6.44
N TRP A 95 -9.56 -12.84 5.35
CA TRP A 95 -10.16 -14.17 5.27
C TRP A 95 -9.15 -15.29 5.02
N GLY A 96 -8.06 -15.02 4.31
CA GLY A 96 -7.06 -16.01 3.93
C GLY A 96 -5.94 -16.22 4.95
N ILE A 97 -5.64 -15.21 5.78
CA ILE A 97 -4.55 -15.28 6.76
C ILE A 97 -5.09 -15.01 8.17
N LEU A 98 -5.70 -13.86 8.42
CA LEU A 98 -6.05 -13.45 9.79
C LEU A 98 -7.11 -14.36 10.43
N VAL A 99 -8.19 -14.66 9.71
CA VAL A 99 -9.27 -15.54 10.16
C VAL A 99 -8.78 -16.96 10.46
N PRO A 100 -8.09 -17.67 9.54
CA PRO A 100 -7.62 -19.02 9.83
C PRO A 100 -6.60 -19.05 10.95
N VAL A 101 -5.69 -18.07 11.04
CA VAL A 101 -4.75 -17.96 12.17
C VAL A 101 -5.49 -17.77 13.49
N GLY A 102 -6.48 -16.87 13.54
CA GLY A 102 -7.31 -16.67 14.73
C GLY A 102 -8.08 -17.93 15.13
N TYR A 103 -8.59 -18.69 14.16
CA TYR A 103 -9.26 -19.96 14.39
C TYR A 103 -8.30 -21.02 14.95
N LEU A 104 -7.10 -21.13 14.39
CA LEU A 104 -6.05 -22.04 14.87
C LEU A 104 -5.66 -21.71 16.32
N ILE A 105 -5.44 -20.43 16.65
CA ILE A 105 -5.12 -20.01 18.03
C ILE A 105 -6.24 -20.42 18.99
N ARG A 106 -7.51 -20.20 18.59
CA ARG A 106 -8.66 -20.59 19.40
C ARG A 106 -8.74 -22.11 19.61
N MET A 107 -8.30 -22.91 18.63
CA MET A 107 -8.28 -24.37 18.72
C MET A 107 -7.12 -24.90 19.58
N PHE A 108 -5.92 -24.32 19.49
CA PHE A 108 -4.70 -24.86 20.09
C PHE A 108 -4.22 -24.17 21.37
N SER A 109 -4.50 -22.88 21.56
CA SER A 109 -3.90 -22.07 22.64
C SER A 109 -4.90 -21.46 23.62
N GLY A 110 -6.21 -21.68 23.44
CA GLY A 110 -7.26 -21.18 24.35
C GLY A 110 -7.66 -19.71 24.12
N LYS A 111 -8.34 -19.10 25.10
CA LYS A 111 -8.82 -17.70 25.05
C LYS A 111 -7.63 -16.74 25.25
N LEU A 112 -7.26 -15.96 24.23
CA LEU A 112 -6.22 -14.91 24.33
C LEU A 112 -6.60 -13.75 25.27
N LEU A 113 -7.90 -13.51 25.43
CA LEU A 113 -8.44 -12.44 26.26
C LEU A 113 -9.27 -13.06 27.39
N ALA A 114 -9.12 -12.53 28.61
CA ALA A 114 -9.99 -12.85 29.73
C ALA A 114 -11.38 -12.25 29.46
N SER A 115 -12.22 -13.00 28.74
CA SER A 115 -13.55 -12.56 28.33
C SER A 115 -14.64 -12.81 29.38
N GLU A 116 -14.30 -13.40 30.52
CA GLU A 116 -15.23 -13.67 31.60
C GLU A 116 -15.19 -12.55 32.64
N LEU A 117 -16.35 -11.94 32.89
CA LEU A 117 -16.56 -11.01 34.00
C LEU A 117 -16.48 -11.80 35.30
N LYS A 118 -15.37 -11.62 36.02
CA LYS A 118 -15.13 -12.20 37.33
C LYS A 118 -15.34 -11.07 38.34
N ASP A 119 -16.58 -10.90 38.80
CA ASP A 119 -17.00 -9.91 39.80
C ASP A 119 -17.14 -8.47 39.26
N ASP A 120 -18.16 -8.24 38.42
CA ASP A 120 -18.64 -6.93 37.89
C ASP A 120 -17.65 -6.10 37.04
N SER A 121 -16.41 -6.56 36.87
CA SER A 121 -15.40 -5.88 36.06
C SER A 121 -14.47 -6.86 35.35
N TYR A 122 -13.99 -6.46 34.17
CA TYR A 122 -12.88 -7.13 33.47
C TYR A 122 -11.52 -6.84 34.09
N TRP A 123 -11.48 -6.05 35.17
CA TRP A 123 -10.23 -5.62 35.79
C TRP A 123 -9.47 -6.78 36.44
N ILE A 124 -8.30 -7.08 35.89
CA ILE A 124 -7.40 -8.10 36.45
C ILE A 124 -6.73 -7.49 37.70
N ARG A 125 -7.26 -7.82 38.88
CA ARG A 125 -6.64 -7.44 40.17
C ARG A 125 -5.27 -8.11 40.31
N ARG A 126 -4.19 -7.35 40.14
CA ARG A 126 -2.82 -7.83 40.33
C ARG A 126 -2.42 -7.71 41.80
N LYS A 127 -1.88 -8.79 42.36
CA LYS A 127 -1.26 -8.82 43.70
C LYS A 127 0.16 -9.39 43.54
N PRO A 128 1.21 -8.62 43.83
CA PRO A 128 1.21 -7.23 44.32
C PRO A 128 0.69 -6.21 43.28
N PRO A 129 0.16 -5.05 43.73
CA PRO A 129 -0.32 -4.01 42.83
C PRO A 129 0.86 -3.28 42.17
N GLY A 130 0.98 -3.42 40.85
CA GLY A 130 1.96 -2.69 40.03
C GLY A 130 3.28 -3.43 39.79
N PRO A 131 4.09 -2.97 38.81
CA PRO A 131 5.47 -3.40 38.66
C PRO A 131 6.29 -2.92 39.87
N ASP A 132 7.37 -3.63 40.19
CA ASP A 132 8.26 -3.31 41.30
C ASP A 132 8.66 -1.82 41.22
N PRO A 133 8.52 -1.01 42.30
CA PRO A 133 8.93 0.38 42.32
C PRO A 133 10.36 0.62 41.82
N GLU A 134 11.26 -0.37 42.01
CA GLU A 134 12.65 -0.29 41.54
C GLU A 134 12.81 -0.62 40.04
N SER A 135 11.77 -1.11 39.36
CA SER A 135 11.80 -1.39 37.92
C SER A 135 11.78 -0.15 37.04
N VAL A 136 11.37 1.01 37.59
CA VAL A 136 11.27 2.25 36.83
C VAL A 136 12.54 3.08 37.04
N ARG A 137 13.49 2.88 36.12
CA ARG A 137 14.85 3.43 36.23
C ARG A 137 14.93 4.96 36.24
N ASN A 138 13.94 5.66 35.65
CA ASN A 138 13.85 7.12 35.56
C ASN A 138 12.38 7.57 35.63
N GLN A 139 11.85 7.81 36.83
CA GLN A 139 10.46 8.26 36.98
C GLN A 139 10.28 9.80 37.03
N PHE A 140 11.36 10.57 36.98
CA PHE A 140 11.36 12.04 36.80
C PHE A 140 12.59 12.48 36.01
#